data_AF-A0A7S1Q3G3-F1
#
_entry.id   AF-A0A7S1Q3G3-F1
#
_cell.length_a   1.000
_cell.length_b   1.000
_cell.length_c   1.000
_cell.angle_alpha   90.00
_cell.angle_beta   90.00
_cell.angle_gamma   90.00
#
_symmetry.space_group_name_H-M   'P 1'
#
loop_
_entity.id
_entity.type
_entity.pdbx_description
1 polymer ?
#
loop_
_entity_poly.entity_id
_entity_poly.type
_entity_poly.pdbx_seq_one_letter_code
_entity_poly.pdbx_strand_id
1 'polypeptide(L)'
;YFKEGQVITTVKDVDDAKFIAAFSQHLKRQGRFEIPKWADVVKTGKAKELPPYNPDWLYVRTASMVRKIYIRGGTGIGAFRKIYGSQHRRGTCTKKFAKASGKIARYICQQLEE
;
A
#
# COMPACT_ATOMS: atom_id res chain seq x y z
N TYR A 1 14.70 -19.36 -24.21
CA TYR A 1 13.26 -19.04 -24.05
C TYR A 1 12.99 -17.56 -24.34
N PHE A 2 13.32 -17.11 -25.56
CA PHE A 2 12.91 -15.81 -26.09
C PHE A 2 12.45 -16.10 -27.53
N LYS A 3 11.14 -16.05 -27.77
CA LYS A 3 10.58 -16.20 -29.13
C LYS A 3 10.48 -14.81 -29.75
N GLU A 4 10.93 -14.67 -31.00
CA GLU A 4 10.76 -13.42 -31.77
C GLU A 4 9.27 -13.03 -31.79
N GLY A 5 8.97 -11.78 -31.42
CA GLY A 5 7.62 -11.22 -31.35
C GLY A 5 6.98 -11.14 -29.96
N GLN A 6 7.56 -11.75 -28.92
CA GLN A 6 7.02 -11.62 -27.56
C GLN A 6 7.61 -10.40 -26.84
N VAL A 7 6.82 -9.33 -26.70
CA VAL A 7 7.19 -8.16 -25.89
C VAL A 7 7.19 -8.55 -24.42
N ILE A 8 8.36 -8.51 -23.78
CA ILE A 8 8.49 -8.73 -22.34
C ILE A 8 8.17 -7.42 -21.65
N THR A 9 7.12 -7.43 -20.83
CA THR A 9 6.70 -6.27 -20.04
C THR A 9 7.04 -6.48 -18.58
N THR A 10 7.75 -5.52 -17.99
CA THR A 10 8.06 -5.50 -16.56
C THR A 10 7.13 -4.55 -15.80
N VAL A 11 7.13 -4.62 -14.46
CA VAL A 11 6.32 -3.71 -13.61
C VAL A 11 6.70 -2.24 -13.81
N LYS A 12 7.91 -1.95 -14.32
CA LYS A 12 8.38 -0.59 -14.59
C LYS A 12 7.80 -0.01 -15.88
N ASP A 13 7.34 -0.86 -16.80
CA ASP A 13 6.83 -0.47 -18.11
C ASP A 13 5.31 -0.21 -18.09
N VAL A 14 4.66 -0.42 -16.93
CA VAL A 14 3.22 -0.26 -16.75
C VAL A 14 2.92 0.93 -15.84
N ASP A 15 1.87 1.66 -16.20
CA ASP A 15 1.29 2.71 -15.37
C ASP A 15 0.96 2.20 -13.96
N ASP A 16 1.27 3.02 -12.95
CA ASP A 16 1.22 2.61 -11.56
C ASP A 16 -0.22 2.36 -11.08
N ALA A 17 -1.17 3.20 -11.49
CA ALA A 17 -2.57 3.06 -11.13
C ALA A 17 -3.17 1.78 -11.73
N LYS A 18 -2.87 1.49 -13.01
CA LYS A 18 -3.31 0.25 -13.68
C LYS A 18 -2.76 -1.00 -12.98
N PHE A 19 -1.47 -1.01 -12.66
CA PHE A 19 -0.85 -2.13 -11.95
C PHE A 19 -1.48 -2.34 -10.57
N ILE A 20 -1.65 -1.28 -9.78
CA ILE A 20 -2.20 -1.36 -8.43
C ILE A 20 -3.64 -1.89 -8.46
N ALA A 21 -4.47 -1.41 -9.39
CA ALA A 21 -5.84 -1.88 -9.55
C ALA A 21 -5.88 -3.38 -9.88
N ALA A 22 -5.14 -3.81 -10.91
CA ALA A 22 -5.10 -5.21 -11.33
C ALA A 22 -4.55 -6.14 -10.25
N PHE A 23 -3.46 -5.75 -9.58
CA PHE A 23 -2.84 -6.57 -8.54
C PHE A 23 -3.72 -6.64 -7.28
N SER A 24 -4.43 -5.56 -6.93
CA SER A 24 -5.39 -5.61 -5.81
C SER A 24 -6.52 -6.61 -6.06
N GLN A 25 -7.02 -6.70 -7.30
CA GLN A 25 -8.03 -7.70 -7.67
C GLN A 25 -7.45 -9.11 -7.64
N HIS A 26 -6.20 -9.28 -8.07
CA HIS A 26 -5.51 -10.56 -8.00
C HIS A 26 -5.38 -11.06 -6.55
N LEU A 27 -4.95 -10.19 -5.62
CA LEU A 27 -4.84 -10.53 -4.20
C LEU A 27 -6.17 -10.97 -3.58
N LYS A 28 -7.29 -10.31 -3.96
CA LYS A 28 -8.62 -10.72 -3.51
C LYS A 28 -9.00 -12.11 -4.00
N ARG A 29 -8.76 -12.39 -5.29
CA ARG A 29 -9.08 -13.69 -5.90
C ARG A 29 -8.26 -14.83 -5.30
N GLN A 30 -7.03 -14.56 -4.88
CA GLN A 30 -6.18 -15.57 -4.25
C GLN A 30 -6.67 -15.98 -2.85
N GLY A 31 -7.38 -15.10 -2.12
CA GLY A 31 -7.92 -15.42 -0.79
C GLY A 31 -6.88 -15.70 0.30
N ARG A 32 -5.57 -15.55 0.00
CA ARG A 32 -4.47 -15.78 0.95
C ARG A 32 -4.27 -14.67 1.98
N PHE A 33 -4.89 -13.52 1.75
CA PHE A 33 -4.70 -12.35 2.59
C PHE A 33 -5.81 -12.28 3.63
N GLU A 34 -5.46 -12.51 4.89
CA GLU A 34 -6.42 -12.39 5.97
C GLU A 34 -6.81 -10.92 6.16
N ILE A 35 -8.10 -10.64 6.32
CA ILE A 35 -8.55 -9.28 6.68
C ILE A 35 -8.65 -9.22 8.20
N PRO A 36 -7.86 -8.34 8.86
CA PRO A 36 -7.89 -8.25 10.30
C PRO A 36 -9.14 -7.50 10.77
N LYS A 37 -9.69 -7.88 11.93
CA LYS A 37 -10.89 -7.27 12.53
C LYS A 37 -10.82 -5.75 12.69
N TRP A 38 -9.62 -5.18 12.79
CA TRP A 38 -9.44 -3.74 12.94
C TRP A 38 -9.52 -2.96 11.61
N ALA A 39 -9.47 -3.63 10.45
CA ALA A 39 -9.39 -2.97 9.14
C ALA A 39 -10.57 -2.03 8.85
N ASP A 40 -11.74 -2.33 9.40
CA ASP A 40 -12.98 -1.61 9.15
C ASP A 40 -13.13 -0.34 10.00
N VAL A 41 -12.36 -0.25 11.10
CA VAL A 41 -12.51 0.82 12.10
C VAL A 41 -11.35 1.80 12.07
N VAL A 42 -10.15 1.35 11.68
CA VAL A 42 -8.94 2.16 11.83
C VAL A 42 -8.75 3.19 10.72
N LYS A 43 -8.06 4.27 11.09
CA LYS A 43 -7.53 5.24 10.13
C LYS A 43 -6.15 4.81 9.63
N THR A 44 -5.81 5.22 8.40
CA THR A 44 -4.51 4.89 7.79
C THR A 44 -3.31 5.60 8.43
N GLY A 45 -3.56 6.67 9.19
CA GLY A 45 -2.54 7.38 9.96
C GLY A 45 -3.13 8.45 10.86
N LYS A 46 -2.31 8.97 11.79
CA LYS A 46 -2.73 9.98 12.77
C LYS A 46 -3.28 11.26 12.13
N ALA A 47 -2.74 11.64 10.97
CA ALA A 47 -3.15 12.84 10.25
C ALA A 47 -4.53 12.74 9.57
N LYS A 48 -5.10 11.54 9.46
CA LYS A 48 -6.40 11.36 8.82
C LYS A 48 -7.51 11.61 9.82
N GLU A 49 -8.57 12.28 9.37
CA GLU A 49 -9.76 12.55 10.18
C GLU A 49 -10.71 11.37 10.13
N LEU A 50 -10.91 10.78 8.95
CA LEU A 50 -11.82 9.67 8.67
C LEU A 50 -11.10 8.38 8.24
N PRO A 51 -11.73 7.20 8.43
CA PRO A 51 -11.25 5.94 7.87
C PRO A 51 -11.39 5.92 6.33
N PRO A 52 -10.73 4.99 5.63
CA PRO A 52 -10.89 4.82 4.19
C PRO A 52 -12.31 4.40 3.81
N TYR A 53 -12.87 5.00 2.75
CA TYR A 53 -14.21 4.67 2.25
C TYR A 53 -14.29 3.34 1.50
N ASN A 54 -13.20 2.94 0.86
CA ASN A 54 -13.17 1.69 0.10
C ASN A 54 -12.98 0.52 1.08
N PRO A 55 -13.90 -0.47 1.15
CA PRO A 55 -13.72 -1.64 2.02
C PRO A 55 -12.45 -2.43 1.68
N ASP A 56 -12.03 -2.38 0.42
CA ASP A 56 -10.86 -3.07 -0.11
C ASP A 56 -9.55 -2.27 -0.03
N TRP A 57 -9.54 -1.20 0.78
CA TRP A 57 -8.40 -0.30 0.88
C TRP A 57 -7.11 -1.02 1.28
N LEU A 58 -7.22 -2.13 2.02
CA LEU A 58 -6.08 -2.92 2.47
C LEU A 58 -5.40 -3.65 1.30
N TYR A 59 -6.18 -4.24 0.38
CA TYR A 59 -5.65 -4.84 -0.85
C TYR A 59 -4.95 -3.81 -1.74
N VAL A 60 -5.56 -2.63 -1.89
CA VAL A 60 -4.96 -1.53 -2.65
C VAL A 60 -3.67 -1.04 -1.99
N ARG A 61 -3.64 -0.95 -0.66
CA ARG A 61 -2.44 -0.60 0.10
C ARG A 61 -1.34 -1.63 -0.11
N THR A 62 -1.66 -2.92 -0.03
CA THR A 62 -0.74 -4.03 -0.26
C THR A 62 -0.14 -3.98 -1.66
N ALA A 63 -0.98 -3.82 -2.69
CA ALA A 63 -0.52 -3.67 -4.08
C ALA A 63 0.44 -2.49 -4.27
N SER A 64 0.12 -1.34 -3.67
CA SER A 64 1.00 -0.17 -3.68
C SER A 64 2.34 -0.43 -2.99
N MET A 65 2.34 -1.15 -1.87
CA MET A 65 3.55 -1.51 -1.14
C MET A 65 4.43 -2.46 -1.93
N VAL A 66 3.86 -3.53 -2.50
CA VAL A 66 4.57 -4.52 -3.33
C VAL A 66 5.28 -3.84 -4.50
N ARG A 67 4.58 -2.95 -5.23
CA ARG A 67 5.20 -2.18 -6.33
C ARG A 67 6.39 -1.35 -5.85
N LYS A 68 6.27 -0.71 -4.68
CA LYS A 68 7.36 0.11 -4.11
C LYS A 68 8.55 -0.72 -3.68
N ILE A 69 8.34 -1.92 -3.13
CA ILE A 69 9.41 -2.87 -2.80
C ILE A 69 10.14 -3.28 -4.08
N TYR A 70 9.39 -3.61 -5.13
CA TYR A 70 9.95 -3.99 -6.43
C TYR A 70 10.80 -2.88 -7.05
N ILE A 71 10.32 -1.64 -7.03
CA ILE A 71 11.05 -0.49 -7.62
C ILE A 71 12.23 -0.07 -6.74
N ARG A 72 12.04 -0.05 -5.42
CA ARG A 72 13.03 0.40 -4.45
C ARG A 72 13.30 -0.71 -3.43
N GLY A 73 14.28 -1.54 -3.75
CA GLY A 73 14.82 -2.53 -2.83
C GLY A 73 15.26 -1.91 -1.49
N GLY A 74 15.21 -2.70 -0.41
CA GLY A 74 15.61 -2.26 0.93
C GLY A 74 14.63 -1.30 1.64
N THR A 75 13.39 -1.19 1.17
CA THR A 75 12.39 -0.31 1.79
C THR A 75 11.84 -0.92 3.08
N GLY A 76 12.18 -0.36 4.24
CA GLY A 76 11.65 -0.78 5.54
C GLY A 76 10.35 -0.08 5.98
N ILE A 77 9.77 -0.52 7.09
CA ILE A 77 8.52 0.04 7.68
C ILE A 77 8.63 1.55 7.91
N GLY A 78 9.80 2.05 8.35
CA GLY A 78 10.04 3.48 8.56
C GLY A 78 9.91 4.32 7.29
N ALA A 79 10.28 3.77 6.14
CA ALA A 79 10.15 4.41 4.84
C ALA A 79 8.67 4.43 4.40
N PHE A 80 7.95 3.31 4.54
CA PHE A 80 6.50 3.28 4.25
C PHE A 80 5.71 4.28 5.09
N ARG A 81 6.07 4.44 6.37
CA ARG A 81 5.47 5.43 7.25
C ARG A 81 5.69 6.86 6.78
N LYS A 82 6.80 7.15 6.09
CA LYS A 82 7.05 8.46 5.46
C LYS A 82 6.29 8.59 4.14
N ILE A 83 6.36 7.57 3.27
CA ILE A 83 5.73 7.58 1.94
C ILE A 83 4.21 7.76 2.03
N TYR A 84 3.56 7.07 2.96
CA TYR A 84 2.11 7.19 3.17
C TYR A 84 1.73 8.23 4.22
N GLY A 85 2.71 8.98 4.73
CA GLY A 85 2.49 10.11 5.63
C GLY A 85 1.73 11.22 4.92
N SER A 86 1.15 12.12 5.71
CA SER A 86 0.42 13.27 5.17
C SER A 86 0.53 14.48 6.08
N GLN A 87 0.12 15.62 5.54
CA GLN A 87 0.07 16.86 6.30
C GLN A 87 -1.03 16.79 7.36
N HIS A 88 -0.66 16.95 8.63
CA HIS A 88 -1.59 16.89 9.77
C HIS A 88 -2.22 18.27 10.00
N ARG A 89 -3.55 18.31 9.94
CA ARG A 89 -4.36 19.48 10.33
C ARG A 89 -4.44 19.53 11.86
N ARG A 90 -3.99 20.64 12.45
CA ARG A 90 -3.90 20.85 13.91
C ARG A 90 -4.82 21.98 14.40
N GLY A 91 -5.95 22.19 13.72
CA GLY A 91 -6.83 23.33 13.97
C GLY A 91 -6.16 24.65 13.60
N THR A 92 -6.01 25.54 14.58
CA THR A 92 -5.43 26.89 14.42
C THR A 92 -3.92 26.90 14.27
N CYS A 93 -3.23 25.87 14.74
CA CYS A 93 -1.78 25.77 14.61
C CYS A 93 -1.34 25.40 13.18
N THR A 94 -0.12 25.83 12.80
CA THR A 94 0.49 25.47 11.52
C THR A 94 0.53 23.96 11.30
N LYS A 95 0.21 23.58 10.06
CA LYS A 95 0.21 22.19 9.60
C LYS A 95 1.64 21.63 9.63
N LYS A 96 1.80 20.40 10.13
CA LYS A 96 3.08 19.68 10.17
C LYS A 96 2.96 18.32 9.52
N PHE A 97 4.04 17.80 8.95
CA PHE A 97 4.05 16.44 8.41
C PHE A 97 3.91 15.41 9.53
N ALA A 98 3.01 14.43 9.36
CA ALA A 98 2.89 13.29 10.27
C ALA A 98 2.98 11.97 9.50
N LYS A 99 3.71 11.04 10.11
CA LYS A 99 3.92 9.68 9.59
C LYS A 99 2.62 8.87 9.60
N ALA A 100 2.49 7.94 8.67
CA ALA A 100 1.42 6.95 8.65
C ALA A 100 1.53 5.92 9.80
N SER A 101 0.46 5.14 9.97
CA SER A 101 0.42 4.05 10.93
C SER A 101 1.49 3.00 10.62
N GLY A 102 2.26 2.61 11.63
CA GLY A 102 3.26 1.54 11.50
C GLY A 102 2.66 0.14 11.52
N LYS A 103 1.53 -0.06 12.21
CA LYS A 103 0.88 -1.37 12.34
C LYS A 103 0.38 -1.88 10.99
N ILE A 104 -0.22 -1.02 10.17
CA ILE A 104 -0.72 -1.37 8.83
C ILE A 104 0.42 -1.85 7.94
N ALA A 105 1.51 -1.09 7.85
CA ALA A 105 2.66 -1.46 7.02
C ALA A 105 3.33 -2.77 7.51
N ARG A 106 3.46 -2.94 8.84
CA ARG A 106 4.02 -4.17 9.42
C ARG A 106 3.14 -5.38 9.12
N TYR A 107 1.82 -5.24 9.30
CA TYR A 107 0.85 -6.30 9.03
C TYR A 107 0.93 -6.77 7.58
N ILE A 108 0.96 -5.84 6.63
CA ILE A 108 1.09 -6.16 5.21
C ILE A 108 2.39 -6.90 4.92
N CYS A 109 3.52 -6.46 5.48
CA CYS A 109 4.80 -7.15 5.27
C CYS A 109 4.79 -8.57 5.84
N GLN A 110 4.21 -8.79 7.03
CA GLN A 110 4.10 -10.11 7.64
C GLN A 110 3.23 -11.05 6.79
N GLN A 111 2.09 -10.56 6.31
CA GLN A 111 1.19 -11.33 5.45
C GLN A 111 1.74 -11.61 4.04
N LEU A 112 2.76 -10.89 3.59
CA LEU A 112 3.44 -11.16 2.32
C LEU A 112 4.61 -12.13 2.48
N GLU A 113 5.08 -12.34 3.71
CA GLU A 113 6.13 -13.30 4.05
C GLU A 113 5.57 -14.72 4.23
N GLU A 114 4.31 -14.82 4.68
CA GLU A 114 3.52 -16.05 4.82
C GLU A 114 2.97 -16.57 3.46
#